data_AF-A0A354AYZ0-F1
#
_entry.id   AF-A0A354AYZ0-F1
#
_cell.length_a   1.000
_cell.length_b   1.000
_cell.length_c   1.000
_cell.angle_alpha   90.00
_cell.angle_beta   90.00
_cell.angle_gamma   90.00
#
_symmetry.space_group_name_H-M   'P 1'
#
loop_
_entity.id
_entity.type
_entity.pdbx_description
1 polymer ?
#
loop_
_entity_poly.entity_id
_entity_poly.type
_entity_poly.pdbx_seq_one_letter_code
_entity_poly.pdbx_strand_id
1 'polypeptide(L)'
;SGDVVAAQDMGAAGLTCSCSEMAAKGGLGIELDLDRVPARESGMSAYEFLLSESQERMLFVVKPGREEALMQRFRRWGLQAAVVGRVLADNVVRVLQHGQVAAEVPASALADDTPINRHQLLEEPPADIQAHWRWSEQSLPPADMEGICPLQGPAAGARRSWAELLLALLDDPTIASKRWV
;
A
#
# COMPACT_ATOMS: atom_id res chain seq x y z
N SER A 1 -9.37 -22.36 13.72
CA SER A 1 -8.76 -23.08 14.85
C SER A 1 -8.42 -22.18 16.03
N GLY A 2 -8.40 -20.84 15.87
CA GLY A 2 -8.09 -19.92 16.97
C GLY A 2 -6.62 -19.97 17.43
N ASP A 3 -5.74 -20.51 16.58
CA ASP A 3 -4.31 -20.70 16.86
C ASP A 3 -3.47 -19.47 16.51
N VAL A 4 -3.95 -18.64 15.58
CA VAL A 4 -3.31 -17.38 15.15
C VAL A 4 -3.79 -16.26 16.08
N VAL A 5 -2.84 -15.50 16.62
CA VAL A 5 -3.09 -14.34 17.48
C VAL A 5 -3.11 -13.06 16.65
N ALA A 6 -2.17 -12.93 15.71
CA ALA A 6 -2.08 -11.81 14.78
C ALA A 6 -1.56 -12.29 13.42
N ALA A 7 -1.94 -11.57 12.37
CA ALA A 7 -1.43 -11.76 11.02
C ALA A 7 -1.22 -10.37 10.40
N GLN A 8 -0.18 -10.24 9.59
CA GLN A 8 0.18 -8.98 8.93
C GLN A 8 0.76 -9.29 7.55
N ASP A 9 0.24 -8.62 6.52
CA ASP A 9 0.79 -8.70 5.18
C ASP A 9 2.10 -7.91 5.09
N MET A 10 2.98 -8.34 4.19
CA MET A 10 4.29 -7.71 4.03
C MET A 10 4.32 -6.92 2.72
N GLY A 11 4.16 -5.60 2.86
CA GLY A 11 4.28 -4.63 1.76
C GLY A 11 5.57 -3.81 1.86
N ALA A 12 5.40 -2.49 1.93
CA ALA A 12 6.48 -1.53 1.99
C ALA A 12 7.41 -1.78 3.20
N ALA A 13 8.72 -1.68 2.99
CA ALA A 13 9.76 -1.95 3.99
C ALA A 13 9.70 -3.36 4.63
N GLY A 14 8.97 -4.31 4.04
CA GLY A 14 9.09 -5.74 4.27
C GLY A 14 8.98 -6.18 5.75
N LEU A 15 9.98 -6.95 6.19
CA LEU A 15 10.06 -7.49 7.55
C LEU A 15 10.16 -6.37 8.60
N THR A 16 10.84 -5.28 8.26
CA THR A 16 11.07 -4.16 9.19
C THR A 16 9.76 -3.55 9.66
N CYS A 17 8.92 -3.15 8.71
CA CYS A 17 7.62 -2.53 9.00
C CYS A 17 6.68 -3.55 9.67
N SER A 18 6.57 -4.74 9.09
CA SER A 18 5.64 -5.76 9.59
C SER A 18 5.95 -6.15 11.04
N CYS A 19 7.23 -6.27 11.42
CA CYS A 19 7.60 -6.63 12.79
C CYS A 19 7.44 -5.48 13.77
N SER A 20 7.90 -4.27 13.41
CA SER A 20 7.79 -3.11 14.28
C SER A 20 6.33 -2.73 14.55
N GLU A 21 5.48 -2.73 13.52
CA GLU A 21 4.05 -2.45 13.70
C GLU A 21 3.34 -3.50 14.56
N MET A 22 3.58 -4.80 14.31
CA MET A 22 2.95 -5.84 15.12
C MET A 22 3.42 -5.79 16.58
N ALA A 23 4.72 -5.54 16.80
CA ALA A 23 5.30 -5.40 18.13
C ALA A 23 4.72 -4.19 18.87
N ALA A 24 4.70 -3.02 18.23
CA ALA A 24 4.19 -1.76 18.80
C ALA A 24 2.69 -1.86 19.14
N LYS A 25 1.85 -2.35 18.20
CA LYS A 25 0.40 -2.56 18.44
C LYS A 25 0.12 -3.52 19.59
N GLY A 26 1.02 -4.49 19.81
CA GLY A 26 0.92 -5.45 20.92
C GLY A 26 1.48 -4.95 22.25
N GLY A 27 2.23 -3.83 22.27
CA GLY A 27 3.00 -3.41 23.43
C GLY A 27 4.11 -4.40 23.81
N LEU A 28 4.62 -5.15 22.83
CA LEU A 28 5.57 -6.25 22.98
C LEU A 28 6.79 -6.03 22.06
N GLY A 29 7.70 -6.99 22.03
CA GLY A 29 8.83 -7.03 21.10
C GLY A 29 8.80 -8.25 20.20
N ILE A 30 9.70 -8.28 19.22
CA ILE A 30 9.92 -9.41 18.33
C ILE A 30 11.42 -9.64 18.19
N GLU A 31 11.84 -10.89 18.29
CA GLU A 31 13.16 -11.34 17.88
C GLU A 31 13.03 -12.17 16.61
N LEU A 32 13.73 -11.76 15.56
CA LEU A 32 13.84 -12.49 14.29
C LEU A 32 15.23 -13.07 14.12
N ASP A 33 15.30 -14.23 13.48
CA ASP A 33 16.52 -14.85 12.99
C ASP A 33 16.44 -14.96 11.47
N LEU A 34 17.22 -14.13 10.78
CA LEU A 34 17.21 -14.03 9.33
C LEU A 34 17.71 -15.30 8.65
N ASP A 35 18.52 -16.12 9.33
CA ASP A 35 19.01 -17.39 8.78
C ASP A 35 17.88 -18.43 8.65
N ARG A 36 16.76 -18.19 9.34
CA ARG A 36 15.54 -19.02 9.28
C ARG A 36 14.51 -18.49 8.30
N VAL A 37 14.69 -17.28 7.79
CA VAL A 37 13.77 -16.67 6.83
C VAL A 37 13.99 -17.33 5.47
N PRO A 38 12.95 -17.91 4.83
CA PRO A 38 13.08 -18.43 3.48
C PRO A 38 13.53 -17.34 2.50
N ALA A 39 14.67 -17.57 1.85
CA ALA A 39 15.27 -16.64 0.92
C ALA A 39 15.29 -17.23 -0.49
N ARG A 40 15.05 -16.38 -1.49
CA ARG A 40 15.17 -16.76 -2.91
C ARG A 40 16.60 -16.61 -3.43
N GLU A 41 17.35 -15.68 -2.85
CA GLU A 41 18.73 -15.39 -3.22
C GLU A 41 19.67 -15.78 -2.07
N SER A 42 20.84 -16.32 -2.42
CA SER A 42 21.87 -16.67 -1.45
C SER A 42 22.71 -15.44 -1.10
N GLY A 43 23.24 -15.41 0.12
CA GLY A 43 24.19 -14.37 0.54
C GLY A 43 23.57 -13.00 0.80
N MET A 44 22.24 -12.92 0.94
CA MET A 44 21.55 -11.67 1.29
C MET A 44 22.04 -11.14 2.66
N SER A 45 22.38 -9.87 2.69
CA SER A 45 22.69 -9.14 3.91
C SER A 45 21.43 -8.90 4.75
N ALA A 46 21.61 -8.61 6.04
CA ALA A 46 20.50 -8.26 6.93
C ALA A 46 19.67 -7.09 6.38
N TYR A 47 20.33 -6.10 5.80
CA TYR A 47 19.67 -4.95 5.18
C TYR A 47 18.74 -5.38 4.03
N GLU A 48 19.22 -6.25 3.13
CA GLU A 48 18.42 -6.76 2.01
C GLU A 48 17.25 -7.62 2.48
N PHE A 49 17.45 -8.48 3.49
CA PHE A 49 16.35 -9.23 4.10
C PHE A 49 15.26 -8.30 4.68
N LEU A 50 15.71 -7.31 5.46
CA LEU A 50 14.83 -6.44 6.23
C LEU A 50 13.99 -5.52 5.35
N LEU A 51 14.56 -5.01 4.27
CA LEU A 51 13.91 -4.07 3.34
C LEU A 51 13.41 -4.72 2.05
N SER A 52 13.59 -6.03 1.87
CA SER A 52 13.02 -6.72 0.72
C SER A 52 11.50 -6.56 0.69
N GLU A 53 10.97 -6.13 -0.44
CA GLU A 53 9.53 -6.03 -0.75
C GLU A 53 9.09 -7.15 -1.70
N SER A 54 9.71 -8.33 -1.56
CA SER A 54 9.27 -9.53 -2.27
C SER A 54 7.77 -9.74 -2.04
N GLN A 55 7.04 -10.02 -3.10
CA GLN A 55 5.58 -10.14 -3.05
C GLN A 55 5.13 -11.43 -2.36
N GLU A 56 3.84 -11.46 -2.01
CA GLU A 56 3.13 -12.65 -1.52
C GLU A 56 3.69 -13.24 -0.21
N ARG A 57 4.05 -12.36 0.73
CA ARG A 57 4.51 -12.76 2.08
C ARG A 57 3.53 -12.31 3.15
N MET A 58 3.43 -13.12 4.20
CA MET A 58 2.55 -12.90 5.34
C MET A 58 3.27 -13.31 6.62
N LEU A 59 3.22 -12.46 7.63
CA LEU A 59 3.77 -12.72 8.95
C LEU A 59 2.64 -13.14 9.89
N PHE A 60 2.85 -14.20 10.67
CA PHE A 60 1.87 -14.71 11.61
C PHE A 60 2.45 -14.81 13.02
N VAL A 61 1.70 -14.33 14.00
CA VAL A 61 1.93 -14.64 15.43
C VAL A 61 1.00 -15.77 15.82
N VAL A 62 1.58 -16.86 16.32
CA VAL A 62 0.88 -18.11 16.61
C VAL A 62 1.04 -18.45 18.08
N LYS A 63 0.02 -19.06 18.68
CA LYS A 63 0.10 -19.56 20.05
C LYS A 63 1.23 -20.61 20.16
N PRO A 64 2.05 -20.56 21.22
CA PRO A 64 3.11 -21.55 21.44
C PRO A 64 2.59 -22.99 21.37
N GLY A 65 3.31 -23.86 20.68
CA GLY A 65 2.96 -25.27 20.50
C GLY A 65 1.90 -25.54 19.43
N ARG A 66 1.44 -24.52 18.71
CA ARG A 66 0.45 -24.64 17.62
C ARG A 66 1.07 -24.43 16.23
N GLU A 67 2.37 -24.19 16.16
CA GLU A 67 3.12 -23.86 14.94
C GLU A 67 3.01 -25.00 13.93
N GLU A 68 3.30 -26.24 14.33
CA GLU A 68 3.29 -27.39 13.42
C GLU A 68 1.87 -27.73 12.93
N ALA A 69 0.86 -27.63 13.80
CA ALA A 69 -0.53 -27.81 13.41
C ALA A 69 -0.99 -26.76 12.38
N LEU A 70 -0.48 -25.53 12.48
CA LEU A 70 -0.72 -24.49 11.48
C LEU A 70 0.07 -24.77 10.19
N MET A 71 1.36 -25.11 10.28
CA MET A 71 2.20 -25.43 9.12
C MET A 71 1.65 -26.60 8.30
N GLN A 72 1.08 -27.63 8.94
CA GLN A 72 0.41 -28.73 8.23
C GLN A 72 -0.78 -28.26 7.38
N ARG A 73 -1.52 -27.26 7.86
CA ARG A 73 -2.59 -26.64 7.08
C ARG A 73 -2.05 -25.87 5.89
N PHE A 74 -0.97 -25.11 6.05
CA PHE A 74 -0.29 -24.44 4.93
C PHE A 74 0.20 -25.45 3.88
N ARG A 75 0.84 -26.55 4.31
CA ARG A 75 1.32 -27.62 3.41
C ARG A 75 0.20 -28.27 2.60
N ARG A 76 -1.00 -28.45 3.19
CA ARG A 76 -2.18 -28.96 2.46
C ARG A 76 -2.55 -28.08 1.25
N TRP A 77 -2.29 -26.78 1.33
CA TRP A 77 -2.55 -25.81 0.25
C TRP A 77 -1.31 -25.53 -0.61
N GLY A 78 -0.22 -26.30 -0.45
CA GLY A 78 1.02 -26.10 -1.19
C GLY A 78 1.81 -24.86 -0.78
N LEU A 79 1.50 -24.28 0.39
CA LEU A 79 2.17 -23.09 0.89
C LEU A 79 3.34 -23.44 1.81
N GLN A 80 4.41 -22.65 1.71
CA GLN A 80 5.58 -22.75 2.57
C GLN A 80 5.42 -21.81 3.77
N ALA A 81 5.78 -22.29 4.95
CA ALA A 81 5.79 -21.50 6.17
C ALA A 81 6.99 -21.93 7.03
N ALA A 82 7.63 -20.96 7.66
CA ALA A 82 8.76 -21.18 8.56
C ALA A 82 8.54 -20.38 9.84
N VAL A 83 8.93 -20.96 10.97
CA VAL A 83 9.08 -20.19 12.22
C VAL A 83 10.40 -19.46 12.13
N VAL A 84 10.35 -18.13 12.09
CA VAL A 84 11.51 -17.25 11.87
C VAL A 84 11.94 -16.46 13.11
N GLY A 85 11.20 -16.61 14.22
CA GLY A 85 11.41 -15.76 15.38
C GLY A 85 10.41 -16.04 16.51
N ARG A 86 10.37 -15.13 17.48
CA ARG A 86 9.49 -15.18 18.65
C ARG A 86 9.10 -13.79 19.12
N VAL A 87 7.98 -13.73 19.84
CA VAL A 87 7.56 -12.52 20.55
C VAL A 87 8.35 -12.40 21.86
N LEU A 88 8.73 -11.17 22.21
CA LEU A 88 9.40 -10.80 23.45
C LEU A 88 8.47 -9.99 24.34
N ALA A 89 8.72 -10.01 25.65
CA ALA A 89 8.01 -9.15 26.59
C ALA A 89 8.49 -7.69 26.52
N ASP A 90 9.77 -7.48 26.21
CA ASP A 90 10.37 -6.14 26.10
C ASP A 90 9.96 -5.45 24.80
N ASN A 91 9.77 -4.13 24.80
CA ASN A 91 9.42 -3.35 23.61
C ASN A 91 10.65 -3.15 22.70
N VAL A 92 11.04 -4.20 21.99
CA VAL A 92 12.23 -4.20 21.12
C VAL A 92 12.01 -5.05 19.88
N VAL A 93 12.46 -4.57 18.73
CA VAL A 93 12.65 -5.37 17.52
C VAL A 93 14.13 -5.72 17.44
N ARG A 94 14.44 -6.99 17.69
CA ARG A 94 15.80 -7.55 17.58
C ARG A 94 15.88 -8.43 16.34
N VAL A 95 16.89 -8.19 15.53
CA VAL A 95 17.16 -8.96 14.32
C VAL A 95 18.52 -9.61 14.44
N LEU A 96 18.54 -10.93 14.30
CA LEU A 96 19.74 -11.75 14.33
C LEU A 96 20.08 -12.23 12.91
N GLN A 97 21.36 -12.28 12.59
CA GLN A 97 21.87 -12.97 11.41
C GLN A 97 23.25 -13.56 11.75
N HIS A 98 23.50 -14.80 11.35
CA HIS A 98 24.74 -15.53 11.66
C HIS A 98 25.07 -15.55 13.16
N GLY A 99 24.04 -15.62 14.00
CA GLY A 99 24.15 -15.61 15.47
C GLY A 99 24.57 -14.27 16.08
N GLN A 100 24.61 -13.17 15.31
CA GLN A 100 24.94 -11.83 15.79
C GLN A 100 23.72 -10.90 15.68
N VAL A 101 23.67 -9.87 16.54
CA VAL A 101 22.65 -8.82 16.44
C VAL A 101 22.98 -7.92 15.25
N ALA A 102 22.15 -8.00 14.21
CA ALA A 102 22.27 -7.18 13.02
C ALA A 102 21.55 -5.83 13.18
N ALA A 103 20.43 -5.81 13.91
CA ALA A 103 19.71 -4.59 14.27
C ALA A 103 18.96 -4.78 15.58
N GLU A 104 18.90 -3.72 16.40
CA GLU A 104 18.10 -3.70 17.62
C GLU A 104 17.58 -2.28 17.84
N VAL A 105 16.26 -2.11 17.82
CA VAL A 105 15.61 -0.81 18.02
C VAL A 105 14.33 -0.98 18.84
N PRO A 106 13.88 0.05 19.58
CA PRO A 106 12.54 0.04 20.17
C PRO A 106 11.47 -0.16 19.10
N ALA A 107 10.40 -0.90 19.40
CA ALA A 107 9.35 -1.13 18.41
C ALA A 107 8.62 0.18 18.04
N SER A 108 8.47 1.10 19.01
CA SER A 108 7.87 2.41 18.80
C SER A 108 8.69 3.33 17.88
N ALA A 109 10.01 3.16 17.83
CA ALA A 109 10.90 4.03 17.07
C ALA A 109 10.61 4.02 15.56
N LEU A 110 10.08 2.90 15.05
CA LEU A 110 9.74 2.72 13.64
C LEU A 110 8.22 2.82 13.37
N ALA A 111 7.39 2.75 14.41
CA ALA A 111 5.94 2.74 14.27
C ALA A 111 5.29 4.08 14.68
N ASP A 112 5.60 4.58 15.88
CA ASP A 112 4.83 5.64 16.53
C ASP A 112 5.65 6.94 16.70
N ASP A 113 6.95 6.84 16.91
CA ASP A 113 7.81 7.98 17.30
C ASP A 113 8.31 8.80 16.09
N THR A 114 7.53 8.85 15.01
CA THR A 114 7.89 9.62 13.80
C THR A 114 7.51 11.10 13.94
N PRO A 115 8.34 12.05 13.44
CA PRO A 115 8.01 13.47 13.52
C PRO A 115 6.71 13.82 12.77
N ILE A 116 5.75 14.39 13.49
CA ILE A 116 4.49 14.85 12.89
C ILE A 116 4.68 16.25 12.30
N ASN A 117 4.57 16.36 10.98
CA ASN A 117 4.55 17.64 10.29
C ASN A 117 3.16 18.30 10.43
N ARG A 118 3.13 19.53 10.94
CA ARG A 118 1.91 20.34 11.02
C ARG A 118 1.92 21.35 9.89
N HIS A 119 0.95 21.23 8.99
CA HIS A 119 0.77 22.17 7.90
C HIS A 119 -0.34 23.17 8.24
N GLN A 120 -0.10 24.45 7.99
CA GLN A 120 -1.16 25.44 7.97
C GLN A 120 -1.91 25.29 6.65
N LEU A 121 -3.20 24.99 6.74
CA LEU A 121 -4.08 24.94 5.57
C LEU A 121 -4.47 26.38 5.20
N LEU A 122 -4.60 26.64 3.91
CA LEU A 122 -5.22 27.88 3.45
C LEU A 122 -6.68 27.90 3.95
N GLU A 123 -7.13 29.04 4.47
CA GLU A 123 -8.53 29.22 4.89
C GLU A 123 -9.49 29.04 3.71
N GLU A 124 -9.06 29.48 2.54
CA GLU A 124 -9.77 29.30 1.28
C GLU A 124 -8.89 28.62 0.24
N PRO A 125 -9.45 27.75 -0.62
CA PRO A 125 -8.74 27.20 -1.76
C PRO A 125 -8.19 28.28 -2.70
N PRO A 126 -7.12 27.98 -3.46
CA PRO A 126 -6.58 28.90 -4.46
C PRO A 126 -7.65 29.45 -5.42
N ALA A 127 -7.49 30.72 -5.84
CA ALA A 127 -8.50 31.45 -6.60
C ALA A 127 -8.86 30.81 -7.95
N ASP A 128 -7.91 30.13 -8.59
CA ASP A 128 -8.11 29.34 -9.81
C ASP A 128 -9.02 28.13 -9.57
N ILE A 129 -8.84 27.41 -8.46
CA ILE A 129 -9.74 26.32 -8.04
C ILE A 129 -11.13 26.85 -7.75
N GLN A 130 -11.24 27.97 -7.04
CA GLN A 130 -12.53 28.62 -6.79
C GLN A 130 -13.23 29.05 -8.10
N ALA A 131 -12.47 29.48 -9.11
CA ALA A 131 -13.03 29.85 -10.41
C ALA A 131 -13.68 28.65 -11.11
N HIS A 132 -13.10 27.45 -10.99
CA HIS A 132 -13.71 26.22 -11.52
C HIS A 132 -15.05 25.87 -10.85
N TRP A 133 -15.23 26.19 -9.56
CA TRP A 133 -16.49 25.95 -8.85
C TRP A 133 -17.63 26.88 -9.26
N ARG A 134 -17.31 28.04 -9.83
CA ARG A 134 -18.30 28.98 -10.37
C ARG A 134 -18.82 28.58 -11.74
N TRP A 135 -18.27 27.51 -12.33
CA TRP A 135 -18.78 26.96 -13.58
C TRP A 135 -20.23 26.51 -13.41
N SER A 136 -21.06 26.82 -14.40
CA SER A 136 -22.46 26.37 -14.45
C SER A 136 -22.84 26.01 -15.88
N GLU A 137 -23.97 25.34 -16.05
CA GLU A 137 -24.52 25.01 -17.38
C GLU A 137 -24.73 26.26 -18.26
N GLN A 138 -24.91 27.45 -17.66
CA GLN A 138 -25.00 28.71 -18.41
C GLN A 138 -23.69 29.10 -19.10
N SER A 139 -22.57 28.52 -18.66
CA SER A 139 -21.26 28.69 -19.29
C SER A 139 -21.04 27.74 -20.48
N LEU A 140 -22.02 26.88 -20.80
CA LEU A 140 -21.96 26.05 -21.98
C LEU A 140 -22.00 26.90 -23.27
N PRO A 141 -21.27 26.49 -24.31
CA PRO A 141 -21.39 27.12 -25.61
C PRO A 141 -22.82 27.05 -26.16
N PRO A 142 -23.25 28.04 -26.97
CA PRO A 142 -24.53 27.98 -27.65
C PRO A 142 -24.66 26.69 -28.46
N ALA A 143 -25.79 26.01 -28.26
CA ALA A 143 -26.13 24.75 -28.88
C ALA A 143 -27.54 24.84 -29.47
N ASP A 144 -27.78 24.15 -30.58
CA ASP A 144 -29.10 24.00 -31.18
C ASP A 144 -29.25 22.60 -31.79
N MET A 145 -30.28 22.39 -32.63
CA MET A 145 -30.56 21.10 -33.25
C MET A 145 -29.45 20.61 -34.18
N GLU A 146 -28.62 21.49 -34.71
CA GLU A 146 -27.56 21.14 -35.68
C GLU A 146 -26.21 20.88 -34.99
N GLY A 147 -26.00 21.36 -33.76
CA GLY A 147 -24.78 21.11 -33.01
C GLY A 147 -24.43 22.15 -31.95
N ILE A 148 -23.14 22.24 -31.62
CA ILE A 148 -22.59 23.18 -30.64
C ILE A 148 -21.38 23.94 -31.23
N CYS A 149 -21.14 25.16 -30.77
CA CYS A 149 -19.95 25.94 -31.16
C CYS A 149 -19.04 26.16 -29.94
N PRO A 150 -18.00 25.33 -29.71
CA PRO A 150 -17.17 25.42 -28.52
C PRO A 150 -16.57 26.82 -28.30
N LEU A 151 -16.54 27.27 -27.05
CA LEU A 151 -15.96 28.57 -26.68
C LEU A 151 -14.43 28.50 -26.47
N GLN A 152 -13.90 27.31 -26.22
CA GLN A 152 -12.51 27.09 -25.82
C GLN A 152 -11.95 25.80 -26.44
N GLY A 153 -10.62 25.69 -26.47
CA GLY A 153 -9.90 24.51 -26.98
C GLY A 153 -9.65 24.54 -28.49
N PRO A 154 -9.08 23.45 -29.06
CA PRO A 154 -8.64 23.41 -30.46
C PRO A 154 -9.77 23.55 -31.50
N ALA A 155 -11.02 23.30 -31.09
CA ALA A 155 -12.21 23.42 -31.92
C ALA A 155 -13.03 24.71 -31.63
N ALA A 156 -12.45 25.67 -30.90
CA ALA A 156 -13.14 26.91 -30.54
C ALA A 156 -13.58 27.69 -31.80
N GLY A 157 -14.82 28.19 -31.79
CA GLY A 157 -15.39 28.99 -32.88
C GLY A 157 -15.80 28.20 -34.13
N ALA A 158 -15.57 26.89 -34.19
CA ALA A 158 -16.03 26.03 -35.26
C ALA A 158 -17.26 25.21 -34.80
N ARG A 159 -18.34 25.23 -35.60
CA ARG A 159 -19.52 24.41 -35.33
C ARG A 159 -19.18 22.92 -35.42
N ARG A 160 -19.65 22.14 -34.44
CA ARG A 160 -19.51 20.68 -34.38
C ARG A 160 -20.88 20.05 -34.34
N SER A 161 -21.12 19.07 -35.21
CA SER A 161 -22.39 18.34 -35.22
C SER A 161 -22.50 17.39 -34.03
N TRP A 162 -23.74 17.06 -33.64
CA TRP A 162 -23.98 16.07 -32.57
C TRP A 162 -23.42 14.69 -32.89
N ALA A 163 -23.44 14.28 -34.17
CA ALA A 163 -22.88 13.00 -34.60
C ALA A 163 -21.35 12.94 -34.42
N GLU A 164 -20.63 13.99 -34.83
CA GLU A 164 -19.18 14.07 -34.64
C GLU A 164 -18.78 14.10 -33.18
N LEU A 165 -19.52 14.84 -32.34
CA LEU A 165 -19.25 14.92 -30.91
C LEU A 165 -19.51 13.60 -30.19
N LEU A 166 -20.63 12.94 -30.51
CA LEU A 166 -20.93 11.64 -29.93
C LEU A 166 -19.83 10.63 -30.26
N LEU A 167 -19.38 10.59 -31.52
CA LEU A 167 -18.26 9.72 -31.91
C LEU A 167 -16.97 10.09 -31.20
N ALA A 168 -16.63 11.38 -31.09
CA ALA A 168 -15.45 11.84 -30.36
C ALA A 168 -15.50 11.47 -28.86
N LEU A 169 -16.67 11.61 -28.21
CA LEU A 169 -16.87 11.21 -26.83
C LEU A 169 -16.77 9.69 -26.65
N LEU A 170 -17.32 8.91 -27.58
CA LEU A 170 -17.21 7.44 -27.54
C LEU A 170 -15.77 6.94 -27.79
N ASP A 171 -14.93 7.74 -28.43
CA ASP A 171 -13.50 7.48 -28.65
C ASP A 171 -12.62 7.98 -27.50
N ASP A 172 -13.15 8.81 -26.59
CA ASP A 172 -12.39 9.30 -25.43
C ASP A 172 -12.12 8.15 -24.43
N PRO A 173 -10.86 7.86 -24.07
CA PRO A 173 -10.53 6.75 -23.17
C PRO A 173 -11.24 6.80 -21.81
N THR A 174 -11.67 7.96 -21.33
CA THR A 174 -12.43 8.10 -20.08
C THR A 174 -13.87 7.62 -20.21
N ILE A 175 -14.50 7.78 -21.38
CA ILE A 175 -15.90 7.42 -21.67
C ILE A 175 -16.01 6.06 -22.38
N ALA A 176 -15.08 5.75 -23.27
CA ALA A 176 -15.08 4.58 -24.13
C ALA A 176 -15.24 3.25 -23.35
N SER A 177 -15.66 2.22 -24.08
CA SER A 177 -15.85 0.87 -23.54
C SER A 177 -14.61 0.38 -22.77
N LYS A 178 -14.83 -0.02 -21.52
CA LYS A 178 -13.80 -0.63 -20.67
C LYS A 178 -13.73 -2.15 -20.81
N ARG A 179 -14.36 -2.75 -21.83
CA ARG A 179 -14.38 -4.22 -22.07
C ARG A 179 -12.99 -4.87 -22.21
N TRP A 180 -11.95 -4.08 -22.40
CA TRP A 180 -10.57 -4.53 -22.49
C TRP A 180 -9.85 -4.58 -21.13
N VAL A 181 -10.43 -3.97 -20.10
CA VAL A 181 -10.04 -4.06 -18.68
C VAL A 181 -10.75 -5.25 -18.06
#